data_AF-A0A1S1CKL4-F1
#
_entry.id   AF-A0A1S1CKL4-F1
#
_cell.length_a   1.000
_cell.length_b   1.000
_cell.length_c   1.000
_cell.angle_alpha   90.00
_cell.angle_beta   90.00
_cell.angle_gamma   90.00
#
_symmetry.space_group_name_H-M   'P 1'
#
loop_
_entity.id
_entity.type
_entity.pdbx_description
1 polymer ?
#
loop_
_entity_poly.entity_id
_entity_poly.type
_entity_poly.pdbx_seq_one_letter_code
_entity_poly.pdbx_strand_id
1 'polypeptide(L)'
;MSRRGFLGASALVPAALALQTGEAHAAANTTAQLAAVRSGSPAHQLLYKTDEFFIAHRGAGNISPEHTAYAYAESVRRGALAVEISVRTTRDGKFVCMHDASIKRTTGANLVVRDTNLDELRRHRVDMRENLGDNIGLYDIPTLEEAIEAINNVPEGGEYASIGGKKVVLFIEAKDGPAQQGLLKFITDRGLQRRTVIKMYRDGSGGFNPTSRYLKLVNAAGCGTWCYFDGGDPIDKISAMARHKNVDALGVPFYEKPTGAGYGSMSEDAVRTLTGLGKAVIVWEVHRRSVYENYKALGVKGFMCPDPYWVIGDPFDSSVKINTGRRQHGILPADPSTAADMPELNGKAIVHRQRYDESVLLGPLSNFTTRDKYTLDFSMKWTGALPKQQSHYGYVAFGRQHDGAFGIGKKFAANQDDGTYLLAVRPSYQGGSVAQILCFAPGHPTPRVLHTMKLRQKVTTGQALNCKIVVNKNSFYYTINGQYSSPINHSAYRGPYVHFGRFHGTNDGGPLELTRIEARQSWV
;
A
#
# COMPACT_ATOMS: atom_id res chain seq x y z
N MET A 1 -9.39 -89.91 -3.98
CA MET A 1 -10.69 -90.48 -4.45
C MET A 1 -11.82 -89.75 -3.71
N SER A 2 -13.00 -89.55 -4.35
CA SER A 2 -14.25 -88.95 -3.79
C SER A 2 -14.18 -87.45 -3.38
N ARG A 3 -15.07 -86.48 -3.70
CA ARG A 3 -16.56 -86.34 -3.84
C ARG A 3 -17.31 -86.66 -2.52
N ARG A 4 -18.35 -86.00 -1.99
CA ARG A 4 -19.17 -84.74 -2.17
C ARG A 4 -19.97 -84.55 -0.83
N GLY A 5 -20.60 -83.44 -0.42
CA GLY A 5 -20.67 -82.04 -0.92
C GLY A 5 -22.06 -81.36 -0.70
N PHE A 6 -22.09 -80.09 -0.23
CA PHE A 6 -23.22 -79.12 -0.17
C PHE A 6 -24.39 -79.27 0.85
N LEU A 7 -24.58 -78.25 1.74
CA LEU A 7 -25.75 -77.32 1.85
C LEU A 7 -25.93 -76.69 3.25
N GLY A 8 -26.35 -75.41 3.33
CA GLY A 8 -26.86 -74.76 4.56
C GLY A 8 -26.56 -73.26 4.72
N ALA A 9 -27.47 -72.38 4.26
CA ALA A 9 -27.45 -70.93 4.55
C ALA A 9 -28.35 -70.61 5.77
N SER A 10 -28.05 -69.64 6.64
CA SER A 10 -28.39 -68.20 6.54
C SER A 10 -27.97 -67.53 7.88
N ALA A 11 -27.83 -66.22 8.10
CA ALA A 11 -28.52 -65.07 7.49
C ALA A 11 -27.67 -63.78 7.52
N LEU A 12 -28.01 -62.83 6.65
CA LEU A 12 -27.45 -61.47 6.58
C LEU A 12 -28.43 -60.46 7.19
N VAL A 13 -27.92 -59.53 7.99
CA VAL A 13 -28.59 -58.26 8.36
C VAL A 13 -27.77 -57.12 7.74
N PRO A 14 -28.38 -56.16 7.03
CA PRO A 14 -27.62 -55.16 6.27
C PRO A 14 -27.05 -54.06 7.16
N ALA A 15 -25.73 -54.05 7.36
CA ALA A 15 -25.00 -52.96 8.02
C ALA A 15 -25.00 -51.62 7.24
N ALA A 16 -25.62 -51.58 6.05
CA ALA A 16 -25.53 -50.46 5.11
C ALA A 16 -26.29 -49.19 5.55
N LEU A 17 -27.38 -49.29 6.32
CA LEU A 17 -28.17 -48.12 6.71
C LEU A 17 -27.53 -47.25 7.81
N ALA A 18 -26.60 -47.80 8.60
CA ALA A 18 -25.95 -47.07 9.69
C ALA A 18 -24.75 -46.22 9.22
N LEU A 19 -24.12 -46.59 8.10
CA LEU A 19 -22.98 -45.86 7.54
C LEU A 19 -23.42 -44.62 6.75
N GLN A 20 -24.46 -44.74 5.91
CA GLN A 20 -24.95 -43.63 5.09
C GLN A 20 -25.51 -42.46 5.92
N THR A 21 -26.15 -42.74 7.06
CA THR A 21 -26.66 -41.68 7.96
C THR A 21 -25.52 -40.94 8.67
N GLY A 22 -24.44 -41.64 9.06
CA GLY A 22 -23.25 -41.03 9.64
C GLY A 22 -22.51 -40.09 8.67
N GLU A 23 -22.28 -40.53 7.43
CA GLU A 23 -21.62 -39.71 6.40
C GLU A 23 -22.48 -38.51 5.99
N ALA A 24 -23.80 -38.68 5.82
CA ALA A 24 -24.71 -37.58 5.51
C ALA A 24 -24.77 -36.54 6.65
N HIS A 25 -24.80 -36.96 7.92
CA HIS A 25 -24.74 -36.04 9.05
C HIS A 25 -23.37 -35.35 9.19
N ALA A 26 -22.26 -36.03 8.90
CA ALA A 26 -20.93 -35.42 8.90
C ALA A 26 -20.79 -34.39 7.77
N ALA A 27 -21.24 -34.72 6.56
CA ALA A 27 -21.25 -33.79 5.43
C ALA A 27 -22.18 -32.59 5.68
N ALA A 28 -23.39 -32.80 6.21
CA ALA A 28 -24.32 -31.73 6.56
C ALA A 28 -23.76 -30.82 7.68
N ASN A 29 -23.13 -31.37 8.73
CA ASN A 29 -22.44 -30.58 9.74
C ASN A 29 -21.28 -29.77 9.14
N THR A 30 -20.52 -30.37 8.21
CA THR A 30 -19.41 -29.68 7.53
C THR A 30 -19.95 -28.55 6.64
N THR A 31 -21.04 -28.76 5.90
CA THR A 31 -21.68 -27.73 5.07
C THR A 31 -22.32 -26.63 5.92
N ALA A 32 -22.94 -26.96 7.06
CA ALA A 32 -23.51 -25.98 7.99
C ALA A 32 -22.42 -25.18 8.74
N GLN A 33 -21.32 -25.83 9.12
CA GLN A 33 -20.14 -25.14 9.66
C GLN A 33 -19.48 -24.25 8.61
N LEU A 34 -19.34 -24.70 7.35
CA LEU A 34 -18.89 -23.87 6.24
C LEU A 34 -19.83 -22.69 5.95
N ALA A 35 -21.15 -22.87 6.08
CA ALA A 35 -22.13 -21.80 5.93
C ALA A 35 -22.05 -20.77 7.08
N ALA A 36 -21.88 -21.23 8.33
CA ALA A 36 -21.66 -20.36 9.49
C ALA A 36 -20.27 -19.69 9.49
N VAL A 37 -19.26 -20.33 8.87
CA VAL A 37 -17.95 -19.73 8.59
C VAL A 37 -18.07 -18.63 7.54
N ARG A 38 -18.92 -18.82 6.53
CA ARG A 38 -19.20 -17.87 5.42
C ARG A 38 -20.01 -16.64 5.83
N SER A 39 -20.92 -16.73 6.80
CA SER A 39 -21.68 -15.56 7.27
C SER A 39 -20.87 -14.73 8.28
N GLY A 40 -19.96 -13.88 7.79
CA GLY A 40 -19.29 -12.88 8.63
C GLY A 40 -20.29 -11.91 9.27
N SER A 41 -19.85 -11.16 10.29
CA SER A 41 -20.68 -10.14 10.97
C SER A 41 -21.33 -9.12 10.01
N PRO A 42 -22.37 -8.37 10.44
CA PRO A 42 -23.03 -7.36 9.60
C PRO A 42 -22.07 -6.34 8.99
N ALA A 43 -20.97 -6.00 9.68
CA ALA A 43 -19.93 -5.11 9.17
C ALA A 43 -19.15 -5.74 8.02
N HIS A 44 -18.78 -7.02 8.14
CA HIS A 44 -18.14 -7.78 7.06
C HIS A 44 -19.07 -7.98 5.86
N GLN A 45 -20.37 -8.19 6.08
CA GLN A 45 -21.37 -8.32 5.02
C GLN A 45 -21.58 -7.03 4.20
N LEU A 46 -21.15 -5.87 4.69
CA LEU A 46 -21.10 -4.64 3.88
C LEU A 46 -19.96 -4.68 2.86
N LEU A 47 -18.86 -5.37 3.17
CA LEU A 47 -17.65 -5.47 2.35
C LEU A 47 -17.69 -6.67 1.41
N TYR A 48 -18.23 -7.82 1.83
CA TYR A 48 -18.30 -9.05 1.03
C TYR A 48 -19.33 -8.98 -0.13
N LYS A 49 -19.85 -7.79 -0.44
CA LYS A 49 -20.65 -7.52 -1.65
C LYS A 49 -19.78 -7.31 -2.89
N THR A 50 -18.49 -7.09 -2.71
CA THR A 50 -17.51 -6.94 -3.79
C THR A 50 -16.53 -8.11 -3.78
N ASP A 51 -15.93 -8.41 -4.94
CA ASP A 51 -14.94 -9.48 -5.05
C ASP A 51 -13.64 -9.16 -4.30
N GLU A 52 -13.26 -7.89 -4.19
CA GLU A 52 -12.22 -7.41 -3.29
C GLU A 52 -12.72 -6.19 -2.53
N PHE A 53 -12.18 -5.93 -1.33
CA PHE A 53 -12.47 -4.73 -0.56
C PHE A 53 -11.20 -4.09 0.02
N PHE A 54 -11.23 -2.76 0.13
CA PHE A 54 -10.09 -1.94 0.48
C PHE A 54 -10.40 -1.14 1.74
N ILE A 55 -9.44 -1.10 2.66
CA ILE A 55 -9.55 -0.39 3.94
C ILE A 55 -8.51 0.73 3.90
N ALA A 56 -8.97 1.98 4.01
CA ALA A 56 -8.08 3.14 4.07
C ALA A 56 -7.33 3.15 5.41
N HIS A 57 -6.09 2.62 5.41
CA HIS A 57 -5.23 2.50 6.58
C HIS A 57 -5.00 3.91 7.17
N ARG A 58 -5.42 4.12 8.42
CA ARG A 58 -5.33 5.40 9.13
C ARG A 58 -5.99 6.61 8.41
N GLY A 59 -6.95 6.36 7.52
CA GLY A 59 -7.52 7.39 6.63
C GLY A 59 -6.67 7.68 5.39
N ALA A 60 -6.02 6.67 4.80
CA ALA A 60 -5.13 6.78 3.64
C ALA A 60 -3.87 7.62 3.92
N GLY A 61 -3.09 7.19 4.91
CA GLY A 61 -1.90 7.88 5.43
C GLY A 61 -0.77 8.22 4.45
N ASN A 62 -0.74 7.66 3.24
CA ASN A 62 0.24 8.04 2.21
C ASN A 62 -0.13 9.32 1.45
N ILE A 63 -1.39 9.75 1.49
CA ILE A 63 -1.89 10.92 0.75
C ILE A 63 -2.66 11.93 1.61
N SER A 64 -2.91 11.61 2.88
CA SER A 64 -3.56 12.48 3.86
C SER A 64 -2.94 12.30 5.25
N PRO A 65 -2.87 13.34 6.11
CA PRO A 65 -2.22 13.21 7.40
C PRO A 65 -2.96 12.21 8.30
N GLU A 66 -2.26 11.14 8.69
CA GLU A 66 -2.86 9.95 9.29
C GLU A 66 -3.67 10.26 10.55
N HIS A 67 -4.76 9.51 10.75
CA HIS A 67 -5.65 9.61 11.90
C HIS A 67 -6.29 10.99 12.15
N THR A 68 -6.31 11.89 11.16
CA THR A 68 -7.02 13.18 11.25
C THR A 68 -8.46 13.08 10.77
N ALA A 69 -9.34 13.96 11.28
CA ALA A 69 -10.73 14.08 10.81
C ALA A 69 -10.80 14.35 9.29
N TYR A 70 -9.85 15.14 8.76
CA TYR A 70 -9.69 15.37 7.33
C TYR A 70 -9.42 14.06 6.56
N ALA A 71 -8.44 13.26 7.01
CA ALA A 71 -8.03 12.03 6.32
C ALA A 71 -9.16 10.99 6.24
N TYR A 72 -9.97 10.85 7.29
CA TYR A 72 -11.15 9.99 7.24
C TYR A 72 -12.23 10.53 6.30
N ALA A 73 -12.58 11.82 6.40
CA ALA A 73 -13.59 12.42 5.53
C ALA A 73 -13.16 12.38 4.04
N GLU A 74 -11.89 12.69 3.75
CA GLU A 74 -11.31 12.60 2.41
C GLU A 74 -11.33 11.16 1.88
N SER A 75 -11.05 10.17 2.73
CA SER A 75 -11.12 8.77 2.31
C SER A 75 -12.52 8.35 1.90
N VAL A 76 -13.54 8.76 2.65
CA VAL A 76 -14.94 8.48 2.31
C VAL A 76 -15.38 9.26 1.06
N ARG A 77 -14.93 10.52 0.89
CA ARG A 77 -15.17 11.30 -0.34
C ARG A 77 -14.62 10.63 -1.59
N ARG A 78 -13.54 9.85 -1.46
CA ARG A 78 -12.94 9.03 -2.53
C ARG A 78 -13.51 7.61 -2.61
N GLY A 79 -14.63 7.35 -1.95
CA GLY A 79 -15.36 6.08 -2.07
C GLY A 79 -14.81 4.92 -1.23
N ALA A 80 -13.96 5.18 -0.21
CA ALA A 80 -13.49 4.12 0.67
C ALA A 80 -14.63 3.44 1.43
N LEU A 81 -14.84 2.14 1.18
CA LEU A 81 -15.86 1.34 1.86
C LEU A 81 -15.56 1.10 3.35
N ALA A 82 -14.28 1.21 3.73
CA ALA A 82 -13.82 1.06 5.10
C ALA A 82 -12.64 1.99 5.42
N VAL A 83 -12.55 2.41 6.68
CA VAL A 83 -11.41 3.16 7.24
C VAL A 83 -10.87 2.44 8.46
N GLU A 84 -9.55 2.52 8.70
CA GLU A 84 -8.93 2.01 9.93
C GLU A 84 -8.58 3.15 10.90
N ILE A 85 -8.84 2.91 12.18
CA ILE A 85 -8.74 3.86 13.28
C ILE A 85 -8.00 3.20 14.45
N SER A 86 -6.80 3.68 14.77
CA SER A 86 -6.10 3.34 16.02
C SER A 86 -6.56 4.27 17.14
N VAL A 87 -6.92 3.72 18.29
CA VAL A 87 -7.49 4.46 19.43
C VAL A 87 -6.59 4.33 20.66
N ARG A 88 -6.31 5.48 21.29
CA ARG A 88 -5.65 5.60 22.58
C ARG A 88 -6.46 6.39 23.57
N THR A 89 -6.15 6.22 24.85
CA THR A 89 -6.82 6.90 25.96
C THR A 89 -5.93 8.00 26.54
N THR A 90 -6.42 9.23 26.60
CA THR A 90 -5.74 10.35 27.25
C THR A 90 -5.73 10.20 28.78
N ARG A 91 -4.97 11.03 29.50
CA ARG A 91 -4.98 11.07 30.98
C ARG A 91 -6.38 11.37 31.53
N ASP A 92 -7.13 12.26 30.88
CA ASP A 92 -8.51 12.62 31.19
C ASP A 92 -9.57 11.68 30.59
N GLY A 93 -9.17 10.49 30.12
CA GLY A 93 -10.09 9.40 29.75
C GLY A 93 -10.77 9.56 28.39
N LYS A 94 -10.28 10.45 27.51
CA LYS A 94 -10.81 10.64 26.15
C LYS A 94 -10.20 9.63 25.20
N PHE A 95 -11.01 9.10 24.29
CA PHE A 95 -10.52 8.29 23.18
C PHE A 95 -10.08 9.20 22.03
N VAL A 96 -8.80 9.12 21.67
CA VAL A 96 -8.18 9.87 20.57
C VAL A 96 -7.68 8.95 19.47
N CYS A 97 -7.76 9.41 18.23
CA CYS A 97 -7.20 8.69 17.09
C CYS A 97 -5.69 8.88 17.03
N MET A 98 -4.94 7.86 17.45
CA MET A 98 -3.48 7.88 17.47
C MET A 98 -2.92 6.46 17.47
N HIS A 99 -1.99 6.17 16.56
CA HIS A 99 -1.30 4.87 16.52
C HIS A 99 -0.21 4.77 17.59
N ASP A 100 0.65 5.79 17.67
CA ASP A 100 1.87 5.78 18.48
C ASP A 100 1.60 6.14 19.94
N ALA A 101 2.39 5.62 20.88
CA ALA A 101 2.22 5.91 22.31
C ALA A 101 2.51 7.37 22.69
N SER A 102 3.35 8.05 21.90
CA SER A 102 3.58 9.49 21.97
C SER A 102 3.28 10.17 20.64
N ILE A 103 2.97 11.46 20.68
CA ILE A 103 2.61 12.24 19.48
C ILE A 103 3.84 12.68 18.64
N LYS A 104 5.05 12.24 19.02
CA LYS A 104 6.32 12.76 18.48
C LYS A 104 6.45 12.63 16.97
N ARG A 105 6.11 11.47 16.40
CA ARG A 105 6.26 11.22 14.95
C ARG A 105 5.34 12.09 14.11
N THR A 106 4.13 12.37 14.61
CA THR A 106 3.08 13.04 13.84
C THR A 106 2.94 14.53 14.16
N THR A 107 3.54 15.05 15.24
CA THR A 107 3.46 16.48 15.62
C THR A 107 4.81 17.11 16.01
N GLY A 108 5.88 16.33 16.09
CA GLY A 108 7.19 16.74 16.61
C GLY A 108 7.27 16.79 18.16
N ALA A 109 6.15 16.88 18.88
CA ALA A 109 6.14 17.03 20.33
C ALA A 109 6.25 15.68 21.07
N ASN A 110 7.14 15.58 22.05
CA ASN A 110 7.37 14.31 22.77
C ASN A 110 6.46 14.13 24.00
N LEU A 111 5.14 14.16 23.78
CA LEU A 111 4.13 13.91 24.83
C LEU A 111 3.55 12.51 24.69
N VAL A 112 3.52 11.74 25.80
CA VAL A 112 2.87 10.42 25.87
C VAL A 112 1.37 10.61 26.02
N VAL A 113 0.59 10.00 25.13
CA VAL A 113 -0.89 10.20 25.08
C VAL A 113 -1.53 9.85 26.42
N ARG A 114 -1.11 8.74 27.03
CA ARG A 114 -1.70 8.21 28.26
C ARG A 114 -1.53 9.12 29.48
N ASP A 115 -0.49 9.96 29.46
CA ASP A 115 -0.05 10.81 30.57
C ASP A 115 -0.45 12.28 30.38
N THR A 116 -1.09 12.61 29.25
CA THR A 116 -1.42 13.98 28.83
C THR A 116 -2.93 14.16 28.66
N ASN A 117 -3.48 15.34 28.99
CA ASN A 117 -4.90 15.64 28.76
C ASN A 117 -5.17 15.99 27.29
N LEU A 118 -6.40 15.80 26.80
CA LEU A 118 -6.80 16.14 25.43
C LEU A 118 -6.47 17.59 25.03
N ASP A 119 -6.81 18.57 25.87
CA ASP A 119 -6.60 20.00 25.58
C ASP A 119 -5.10 20.34 25.45
N GLU A 120 -4.24 19.62 26.17
CA GLU A 120 -2.80 19.79 26.08
C GLU A 120 -2.23 19.15 24.81
N LEU A 121 -2.69 17.95 24.45
CA LEU A 121 -2.32 17.30 23.18
C LEU A 121 -2.70 18.16 21.97
N ARG A 122 -3.87 18.81 22.01
CA ARG A 122 -4.38 19.69 20.94
C ARG A 122 -3.59 20.98 20.72
N ARG A 123 -2.67 21.34 21.63
CA ARG A 123 -1.69 22.41 21.38
C ARG A 123 -0.67 22.02 20.29
N HIS A 124 -0.63 20.74 19.90
CA HIS A 124 0.25 20.20 18.89
C HIS A 124 -0.59 19.62 17.73
N ARG A 125 -0.42 20.22 16.55
CA ARG A 125 -1.13 19.82 15.32
C ARG A 125 -0.40 18.66 14.65
N VAL A 126 -1.14 17.77 14.01
CA VAL A 126 -0.60 16.77 13.10
C VAL A 126 0.04 17.48 11.91
N ASP A 127 1.34 17.28 11.74
CA ASP A 127 2.17 17.76 10.65
C ASP A 127 2.87 16.57 9.98
N MET A 128 2.53 16.33 8.72
CA MET A 128 3.14 15.29 7.90
C MET A 128 3.71 15.85 6.59
N ARG A 129 4.01 17.16 6.54
CA ARG A 129 4.57 17.83 5.34
C ARG A 129 5.86 17.19 4.83
N GLU A 130 6.69 16.66 5.73
CA GLU A 130 7.90 15.88 5.38
C GLU A 130 7.60 14.74 4.39
N ASN A 131 6.47 14.04 4.55
CA ASN A 131 6.10 12.88 3.73
C ASN A 131 4.99 13.18 2.70
N LEU A 132 4.18 14.21 2.94
CA LEU A 132 2.98 14.53 2.17
C LEU A 132 3.09 15.84 1.37
N GLY A 133 4.20 16.57 1.48
CA GLY A 133 4.46 17.83 0.78
C GLY A 133 3.99 19.08 1.51
N ASP A 134 4.60 20.22 1.16
CA ASP A 134 4.46 21.50 1.86
C ASP A 134 3.02 22.04 1.89
N ASN A 135 2.19 21.65 0.91
CA ASN A 135 0.79 22.10 0.77
C ASN A 135 -0.22 21.15 1.46
N ILE A 136 0.21 20.23 2.32
CA ILE A 136 -0.71 19.51 3.23
C ILE A 136 -1.03 20.38 4.47
N GLY A 137 -2.29 20.34 4.91
CA GLY A 137 -2.75 21.13 6.05
C GLY A 137 -2.29 20.58 7.41
N LEU A 138 -2.36 21.43 8.44
CA LEU A 138 -2.10 21.07 9.84
C LEU A 138 -3.42 20.87 10.60
N TYR A 139 -3.62 19.68 11.17
CA TYR A 139 -4.91 19.27 11.74
C TYR A 139 -4.81 18.97 13.23
N ASP A 140 -5.92 19.03 13.95
CA ASP A 140 -5.97 18.56 15.33
C ASP A 140 -5.91 17.04 15.42
N ILE A 141 -5.42 16.53 16.56
CA ILE A 141 -5.62 15.14 16.95
C ILE A 141 -7.11 14.98 17.31
N PRO A 142 -7.91 14.22 16.52
CA PRO A 142 -9.33 14.11 16.78
C PRO A 142 -9.59 13.08 17.87
N THR A 143 -10.68 13.27 18.59
CA THR A 143 -11.32 12.21 19.36
C THR A 143 -11.93 11.17 18.42
N LEU A 144 -12.22 9.98 18.95
CA LEU A 144 -12.95 8.96 18.22
C LEU A 144 -14.36 9.44 17.80
N GLU A 145 -14.98 10.32 18.60
CA GLU A 145 -16.27 10.95 18.26
C GLU A 145 -16.15 11.83 17.00
N GLU A 146 -15.20 12.77 16.99
CA GLU A 146 -15.00 13.70 15.87
C GLU A 146 -14.55 12.98 14.60
N ALA A 147 -13.78 11.89 14.72
CA ALA A 147 -13.45 11.04 13.59
C ALA A 147 -14.70 10.38 12.98
N ILE A 148 -15.59 9.85 13.82
CA ILE A 148 -16.85 9.22 13.41
C ILE A 148 -17.84 10.27 12.85
N GLU A 149 -17.88 11.46 13.42
CA GLU A 149 -18.66 12.59 12.91
C GLU A 149 -18.14 13.04 11.54
N ALA A 150 -16.82 13.24 11.38
CA ALA A 150 -16.21 13.63 10.11
C ALA A 150 -16.47 12.60 8.99
N ILE A 151 -16.48 11.30 9.34
CA ILE A 151 -16.93 10.23 8.45
C ILE A 151 -18.41 10.42 8.10
N ASN A 152 -19.29 10.48 9.12
CA ASN A 152 -20.74 10.52 8.95
C ASN A 152 -21.26 11.74 8.18
N ASN A 153 -20.54 12.87 8.26
CA ASN A 153 -20.89 14.13 7.60
C ASN A 153 -20.50 14.16 6.11
N VAL A 154 -19.86 13.12 5.58
CA VAL A 154 -19.69 12.96 4.12
C VAL A 154 -21.01 12.45 3.50
N PRO A 155 -21.64 13.23 2.61
CA PRO A 155 -22.93 12.86 2.00
C PRO A 155 -22.80 11.64 1.07
N GLU A 156 -23.94 11.02 0.75
CA GLU A 156 -24.02 10.07 -0.35
C GLU A 156 -23.99 10.81 -1.68
N GLY A 157 -23.15 10.37 -2.61
CA GLY A 157 -23.01 10.99 -3.94
C GLY A 157 -22.02 12.15 -3.98
N GLY A 158 -21.40 12.29 -5.14
CA GLY A 158 -20.29 13.20 -5.43
C GLY A 158 -19.42 12.57 -6.52
N GLU A 159 -18.51 13.34 -7.10
CA GLU A 159 -17.66 12.89 -8.23
C GLU A 159 -16.86 11.61 -7.92
N TYR A 160 -16.48 11.41 -6.65
CA TYR A 160 -15.71 10.25 -6.17
C TYR A 160 -16.41 9.47 -5.02
N ALA A 161 -17.57 9.93 -4.54
CA ALA A 161 -18.22 9.40 -3.34
C ALA A 161 -19.33 8.38 -3.68
N SER A 162 -18.93 7.12 -3.86
CA SER A 162 -19.84 6.00 -4.17
C SER A 162 -20.71 5.53 -2.99
N ILE A 163 -20.30 5.84 -1.76
CA ILE A 163 -21.05 5.62 -0.53
C ILE A 163 -20.94 6.84 0.39
N GLY A 164 -21.93 7.03 1.26
CA GLY A 164 -21.91 8.08 2.28
C GLY A 164 -21.48 7.55 3.64
N GLY A 165 -21.06 8.47 4.51
CA GLY A 165 -20.42 8.19 5.79
C GLY A 165 -21.10 7.17 6.69
N LYS A 166 -22.44 7.12 6.67
CA LYS A 166 -23.22 6.18 7.51
C LYS A 166 -23.03 4.71 7.11
N LYS A 167 -22.67 4.42 5.85
CA LYS A 167 -22.48 3.07 5.30
C LYS A 167 -21.03 2.56 5.38
N VAL A 168 -20.08 3.42 5.74
CA VAL A 168 -18.64 3.10 5.87
C VAL A 168 -18.41 2.14 7.04
N VAL A 169 -17.57 1.12 6.84
CA VAL A 169 -17.13 0.19 7.89
C VAL A 169 -15.95 0.75 8.67
N LEU A 170 -16.01 0.67 9.99
CA LEU A 170 -14.99 1.15 10.91
C LEU A 170 -14.13 -0.02 11.40
N PHE A 171 -12.87 -0.09 10.99
CA PHE A 171 -11.89 -0.99 11.59
C PHE A 171 -11.23 -0.27 12.77
N ILE A 172 -11.51 -0.68 14.01
CA ILE A 172 -11.03 0.04 15.20
C ILE A 172 -10.07 -0.84 16.00
N GLU A 173 -8.85 -0.34 16.23
CA GLU A 173 -7.82 -0.96 17.07
C GLU A 173 -7.68 -0.20 18.39
N ALA A 174 -7.80 -0.90 19.52
CA ALA A 174 -7.40 -0.33 20.81
C ALA A 174 -5.90 -0.52 21.01
N LYS A 175 -5.13 0.57 21.18
CA LYS A 175 -3.67 0.55 21.33
C LYS A 175 -3.19 0.61 22.79
N ASP A 176 -4.12 0.69 23.75
CA ASP A 176 -3.86 0.61 25.19
C ASP A 176 -5.01 -0.09 25.95
N GLY A 177 -4.71 -0.55 27.17
CA GLY A 177 -5.64 -1.30 28.01
C GLY A 177 -6.95 -0.55 28.32
N PRO A 178 -6.92 0.74 28.73
CA PRO A 178 -8.14 1.51 28.94
C PRO A 178 -9.01 1.67 27.69
N ALA A 179 -8.39 1.86 26.51
CA ALA A 179 -9.12 1.87 25.24
C ALA A 179 -9.80 0.51 25.01
N GLN A 180 -9.08 -0.60 25.20
CA GLN A 180 -9.62 -1.94 25.02
C GLN A 180 -10.78 -2.25 25.99
N GLN A 181 -10.73 -1.72 27.21
CA GLN A 181 -11.78 -1.89 28.22
C GLN A 181 -13.05 -1.08 27.89
N GLY A 182 -12.91 0.19 27.47
CA GLY A 182 -14.06 1.07 27.24
C GLY A 182 -14.61 1.10 25.80
N LEU A 183 -13.83 0.67 24.80
CA LEU A 183 -14.20 0.78 23.37
C LEU A 183 -15.52 0.08 23.03
N LEU A 184 -15.75 -1.14 23.55
CA LEU A 184 -17.01 -1.85 23.31
C LEU A 184 -18.22 -1.12 23.91
N LYS A 185 -18.05 -0.46 25.07
CA LYS A 185 -19.11 0.37 25.65
C LYS A 185 -19.37 1.59 24.76
N PHE A 186 -18.32 2.32 24.38
CA PHE A 186 -18.41 3.49 23.49
C PHE A 186 -19.17 3.17 22.19
N ILE A 187 -18.85 2.04 21.56
CA ILE A 187 -19.48 1.53 20.34
C ILE A 187 -20.95 1.16 20.57
N THR A 188 -21.24 0.49 21.69
CA THR A 188 -22.61 0.03 22.04
C THR A 188 -23.53 1.20 22.37
N ASP A 189 -23.07 2.15 23.18
CA ASP A 189 -23.81 3.37 23.56
C ASP A 189 -24.23 4.21 22.34
N ARG A 190 -23.53 4.07 21.20
CA ARG A 190 -23.74 4.84 19.97
C ARG A 190 -24.40 4.05 18.83
N GLY A 191 -24.77 2.79 19.05
CA GLY A 191 -25.40 1.95 18.02
C GLY A 191 -24.48 1.61 16.84
N LEU A 192 -23.15 1.64 17.03
CA LEU A 192 -22.16 1.51 15.95
C LEU A 192 -21.78 0.05 15.63
N GLN A 193 -22.31 -0.94 16.37
CA GLN A 193 -21.81 -2.32 16.36
C GLN A 193 -21.90 -2.95 14.97
N ARG A 194 -23.03 -2.75 14.28
CA ARG A 194 -23.33 -3.33 12.97
C ARG A 194 -22.42 -2.88 11.83
N ARG A 195 -21.62 -1.83 12.02
CA ARG A 195 -20.65 -1.33 11.03
C ARG A 195 -19.20 -1.29 11.56
N THR A 196 -18.96 -1.86 12.74
CA THR A 196 -17.63 -1.84 13.38
C THR A 196 -17.00 -3.22 13.36
N VAL A 197 -15.75 -3.30 12.91
CA VAL A 197 -14.88 -4.46 13.04
C VAL A 197 -13.80 -4.10 14.06
N ILE A 198 -13.66 -4.89 15.12
CA ILE A 198 -12.58 -4.72 16.09
C ILE A 198 -11.32 -5.40 15.53
N LYS A 199 -10.31 -4.58 15.20
CA LYS A 199 -8.96 -5.02 14.87
C LYS A 199 -8.25 -5.38 16.17
N MET A 200 -7.76 -6.61 16.27
CA MET A 200 -7.08 -7.09 17.48
C MET A 200 -5.92 -8.05 17.18
N TYR A 201 -4.88 -7.97 17.99
CA TYR A 201 -3.75 -8.88 17.92
C TYR A 201 -4.16 -10.26 18.43
N ARG A 202 -4.18 -11.23 17.50
CA ARG A 202 -4.63 -12.62 17.72
C ARG A 202 -5.98 -12.67 18.47
N ASP A 203 -6.02 -13.11 19.72
CA ASP A 203 -7.23 -13.18 20.55
C ASP A 203 -7.58 -11.92 21.38
N GLY A 204 -6.86 -10.82 21.15
CA GLY A 204 -6.95 -9.58 21.92
C GLY A 204 -6.05 -9.52 23.17
N SER A 205 -5.34 -10.60 23.48
CA SER A 205 -4.28 -10.64 24.51
C SER A 205 -2.94 -11.14 23.96
N GLY A 206 -2.83 -11.31 22.63
CA GLY A 206 -1.68 -11.94 21.99
C GLY A 206 -1.63 -13.46 22.13
N GLY A 207 -2.67 -14.09 22.65
CA GLY A 207 -2.84 -15.55 22.68
C GLY A 207 -3.57 -16.07 21.44
N PHE A 208 -3.69 -17.40 21.34
CA PHE A 208 -4.43 -18.09 20.27
C PHE A 208 -5.70 -18.77 20.81
N ASN A 209 -6.42 -18.11 21.72
CA ASN A 209 -7.67 -18.64 22.28
C ASN A 209 -8.89 -18.06 21.55
N PRO A 210 -9.55 -18.79 20.63
CA PRO A 210 -10.75 -18.28 19.94
C PRO A 210 -11.95 -18.09 20.87
N THR A 211 -11.86 -18.59 22.10
CA THR A 211 -12.82 -18.39 23.19
C THR A 211 -12.29 -17.45 24.28
N SER A 212 -11.37 -16.53 23.94
CA SER A 212 -10.94 -15.48 24.86
C SER A 212 -12.13 -14.66 25.37
N ARG A 213 -11.99 -14.05 26.55
CA ARG A 213 -13.02 -13.18 27.11
C ARG A 213 -13.32 -12.01 26.16
N TYR A 214 -12.29 -11.43 25.55
CA TYR A 214 -12.44 -10.27 24.68
C TYR A 214 -13.19 -10.63 23.39
N LEU A 215 -12.80 -11.71 22.70
CA LEU A 215 -13.52 -12.19 21.52
C LEU A 215 -15.00 -12.47 21.81
N LYS A 216 -15.32 -13.13 22.94
CA LYS A 216 -16.72 -13.35 23.35
C LYS A 216 -17.49 -12.04 23.56
N LEU A 217 -16.87 -11.03 24.19
CA LEU A 217 -17.50 -9.73 24.39
C LEU A 217 -17.73 -8.96 23.08
N VAL A 218 -16.76 -8.99 22.15
CA VAL A 218 -16.88 -8.33 20.84
C VAL A 218 -18.04 -8.94 20.03
N ASN A 219 -18.12 -10.28 19.99
CA ASN A 219 -19.21 -10.99 19.31
C ASN A 219 -20.57 -10.76 19.99
N ALA A 220 -20.62 -10.77 21.32
CA ALA A 220 -21.85 -10.51 22.08
C ALA A 220 -22.38 -9.08 21.89
N ALA A 221 -21.50 -8.11 21.65
CA ALA A 221 -21.90 -6.75 21.26
C ALA A 221 -22.44 -6.66 19.81
N GLY A 222 -22.22 -7.67 18.97
CA GLY A 222 -22.62 -7.66 17.56
C GLY A 222 -21.63 -6.94 16.63
N CYS A 223 -20.41 -6.66 17.10
CA CYS A 223 -19.30 -6.16 16.29
C CYS A 223 -18.63 -7.30 15.52
N GLY A 224 -17.98 -6.99 14.40
CA GLY A 224 -17.08 -7.94 13.72
C GLY A 224 -15.74 -8.11 14.43
N THR A 225 -15.06 -9.23 14.19
CA THR A 225 -13.70 -9.48 14.66
C THR A 225 -12.70 -9.62 13.51
N TRP A 226 -11.61 -8.85 13.57
CA TRP A 226 -10.45 -9.05 12.72
C TRP A 226 -9.22 -9.37 13.56
N CYS A 227 -8.85 -10.65 13.57
CA CYS A 227 -7.70 -11.16 14.31
C CYS A 227 -6.47 -11.09 13.40
N TYR A 228 -5.51 -10.22 13.69
CA TYR A 228 -4.25 -10.17 12.96
C TYR A 228 -3.14 -10.95 13.67
N PHE A 229 -2.24 -11.52 12.88
CA PHE A 229 -1.16 -12.43 13.30
C PHE A 229 0.20 -11.88 12.85
N ASP A 230 1.28 -12.43 13.39
CA ASP A 230 2.64 -12.16 12.93
C ASP A 230 3.06 -13.16 11.83
N GLY A 231 4.00 -12.80 10.95
CA GLY A 231 4.40 -13.67 9.84
C GLY A 231 5.06 -14.99 10.26
N GLY A 232 5.56 -15.06 11.49
CA GLY A 232 6.13 -16.27 12.11
C GLY A 232 5.14 -17.06 12.99
N ASP A 233 3.85 -16.71 13.02
CA ASP A 233 2.88 -17.40 13.86
C ASP A 233 2.57 -18.82 13.37
N PRO A 234 2.42 -19.81 14.27
CA PRO A 234 2.14 -21.19 13.88
C PRO A 234 0.79 -21.34 13.14
N ILE A 235 0.85 -21.81 11.89
CA ILE A 235 -0.31 -21.90 10.98
C ILE A 235 -1.42 -22.81 11.52
N ASP A 236 -1.09 -23.83 12.30
CA ASP A 236 -2.05 -24.68 13.01
C ASP A 236 -2.89 -23.87 14.02
N LYS A 237 -2.26 -22.96 14.77
CA LYS A 237 -2.92 -22.08 15.74
C LYS A 237 -3.77 -21.01 15.06
N ILE A 238 -3.28 -20.42 13.96
CA ILE A 238 -4.09 -19.51 13.14
C ILE A 238 -5.31 -20.26 12.56
N SER A 239 -5.11 -21.50 12.09
CA SER A 239 -6.20 -22.33 11.56
C SER A 239 -7.23 -22.70 12.62
N ALA A 240 -6.80 -22.97 13.86
CA ALA A 240 -7.70 -23.21 15.00
C ALA A 240 -8.52 -21.96 15.36
N MET A 241 -7.92 -20.77 15.28
CA MET A 241 -8.63 -19.50 15.44
C MET A 241 -9.69 -19.31 14.33
N ALA A 242 -9.28 -19.47 13.07
CA ALA A 242 -10.10 -19.24 11.88
C ALA A 242 -11.37 -20.11 11.81
N ARG A 243 -11.27 -21.37 12.25
CA ARG A 243 -12.40 -22.33 12.28
C ARG A 243 -13.46 -21.98 13.31
N HIS A 244 -13.19 -21.09 14.26
CA HIS A 244 -14.12 -20.77 15.33
C HIS A 244 -15.03 -19.59 14.97
N LYS A 245 -16.32 -19.72 15.28
CA LYS A 245 -17.37 -18.71 14.97
C LYS A 245 -17.15 -17.31 15.56
N ASN A 246 -16.23 -17.15 16.51
CA ASN A 246 -15.90 -15.86 17.11
C ASN A 246 -14.91 -15.04 16.26
N VAL A 247 -14.33 -15.63 15.21
CA VAL A 247 -13.35 -14.99 14.30
C VAL A 247 -14.02 -14.83 12.93
N ASP A 248 -14.26 -13.59 12.50
CA ASP A 248 -14.87 -13.30 11.19
C ASP A 248 -13.83 -13.22 10.06
N ALA A 249 -12.67 -12.64 10.34
CA ALA A 249 -11.60 -12.39 9.36
C ALA A 249 -10.20 -12.55 9.98
N LEU A 250 -9.22 -12.87 9.13
CA LEU A 250 -7.81 -13.06 9.47
C LEU A 250 -6.96 -11.90 8.94
N GLY A 251 -5.97 -11.45 9.70
CA GLY A 251 -5.03 -10.41 9.30
C GLY A 251 -3.63 -10.97 9.11
N VAL A 252 -3.06 -10.80 7.92
CA VAL A 252 -1.72 -11.30 7.57
C VAL A 252 -0.78 -10.14 7.24
N PRO A 253 0.44 -10.10 7.81
CA PRO A 253 1.36 -9.00 7.63
C PRO A 253 2.18 -9.14 6.34
N PHE A 254 2.40 -8.02 5.68
CA PHE A 254 3.38 -7.81 4.63
C PHE A 254 4.13 -6.50 4.94
N TYR A 255 5.44 -6.61 5.15
CA TYR A 255 6.32 -5.47 5.40
C TYR A 255 7.09 -5.18 4.13
N GLU A 256 6.65 -4.19 3.37
CA GLU A 256 7.21 -3.92 2.06
C GLU A 256 8.63 -3.32 2.16
N LYS A 257 9.56 -3.84 1.36
CA LYS A 257 10.93 -3.34 1.20
C LYS A 257 11.31 -3.18 -0.27
N PRO A 258 12.37 -2.42 -0.60
CA PRO A 258 12.86 -2.29 -1.96
C PRO A 258 13.22 -3.64 -2.63
N THR A 259 13.50 -4.66 -1.82
CA THR A 259 13.76 -6.05 -2.21
C THR A 259 12.58 -6.97 -1.90
N GLY A 260 11.35 -6.51 -2.10
CA GLY A 260 10.13 -7.32 -1.90
C GLY A 260 9.74 -7.48 -0.43
N ALA A 261 9.42 -8.71 -0.02
CA ALA A 261 8.96 -9.00 1.35
C ALA A 261 10.08 -8.81 2.39
N GLY A 262 9.87 -7.90 3.33
CA GLY A 262 10.73 -7.67 4.48
C GLY A 262 10.51 -8.68 5.61
N TYR A 263 11.45 -8.70 6.56
CA TYR A 263 11.36 -9.51 7.78
C TYR A 263 10.04 -9.24 8.54
N GLY A 264 9.40 -10.32 9.01
CA GLY A 264 8.10 -10.28 9.68
C GLY A 264 6.90 -10.48 8.74
N SER A 265 7.10 -10.45 7.42
CA SER A 265 6.04 -10.78 6.44
C SER A 265 5.65 -12.25 6.53
N MET A 266 4.37 -12.56 6.32
CA MET A 266 3.92 -13.96 6.20
C MET A 266 4.27 -14.52 4.81
N SER A 267 4.69 -15.79 4.74
CA SER A 267 5.01 -16.43 3.47
C SER A 267 3.78 -16.65 2.59
N GLU A 268 3.96 -16.67 1.27
CA GLU A 268 2.85 -16.83 0.33
C GLU A 268 2.13 -18.19 0.49
N ASP A 269 2.87 -19.26 0.83
CA ASP A 269 2.29 -20.58 1.12
C ASP A 269 1.41 -20.57 2.38
N ALA A 270 1.83 -19.83 3.41
CA ALA A 270 1.02 -19.61 4.60
C ALA A 270 -0.25 -18.81 4.25
N VAL A 271 -0.12 -17.72 3.49
CA VAL A 271 -1.26 -16.92 3.02
C VAL A 271 -2.24 -17.78 2.21
N ARG A 272 -1.74 -18.58 1.26
CA ARG A 272 -2.54 -19.51 0.44
C ARG A 272 -3.23 -20.60 1.27
N THR A 273 -2.58 -21.06 2.34
CA THR A 273 -3.18 -21.99 3.30
C THR A 273 -4.35 -21.33 4.04
N LEU A 274 -4.18 -20.08 4.49
CA LEU A 274 -5.19 -19.34 5.25
C LEU A 274 -6.39 -18.90 4.38
N THR A 275 -6.18 -18.50 3.12
CA THR A 275 -7.28 -18.18 2.19
C THR A 275 -8.14 -19.40 1.87
N GLY A 276 -7.56 -20.61 1.91
CA GLY A 276 -8.28 -21.89 1.80
C GLY A 276 -9.22 -22.23 2.98
N LEU A 277 -9.16 -21.49 4.10
CA LEU A 277 -9.97 -21.81 5.30
C LEU A 277 -11.42 -21.29 5.25
N GLY A 278 -11.82 -20.59 4.18
CA GLY A 278 -13.18 -20.08 3.99
C GLY A 278 -13.53 -18.84 4.83
N LYS A 279 -12.56 -18.27 5.56
CA LYS A 279 -12.63 -16.94 6.18
C LYS A 279 -11.94 -15.92 5.27
N ALA A 280 -12.40 -14.66 5.30
CA ALA A 280 -11.71 -13.60 4.57
C ALA A 280 -10.33 -13.36 5.19
N VAL A 281 -9.29 -13.41 4.35
CA VAL A 281 -7.96 -12.92 4.68
C VAL A 281 -7.87 -11.47 4.24
N ILE A 282 -7.29 -10.64 5.12
CA ILE A 282 -7.00 -9.23 4.91
C ILE A 282 -5.48 -9.05 5.06
N VAL A 283 -4.80 -8.64 3.99
CA VAL A 283 -3.36 -8.33 4.05
C VAL A 283 -3.13 -6.89 4.52
N TRP A 284 -2.08 -6.67 5.31
CA TRP A 284 -1.66 -5.34 5.75
C TRP A 284 -0.13 -5.19 5.83
N GLU A 285 0.50 -4.10 5.39
CA GLU A 285 -0.04 -2.99 4.61
C GLU A 285 0.39 -3.06 3.14
N VAL A 286 -0.53 -2.71 2.23
CA VAL A 286 -0.29 -2.80 0.78
C VAL A 286 -0.22 -1.41 0.17
N HIS A 287 0.97 -1.06 -0.34
CA HIS A 287 1.25 0.24 -0.94
C HIS A 287 1.17 0.23 -2.47
N ARG A 288 1.34 -0.95 -3.07
CA ARG A 288 1.58 -1.13 -4.51
C ARG A 288 0.56 -2.03 -5.18
N ARG A 289 0.22 -1.71 -6.43
CA ARG A 289 -0.67 -2.51 -7.27
C ARG A 289 -0.06 -3.88 -7.55
N SER A 290 1.24 -3.98 -7.80
CA SER A 290 1.88 -5.29 -8.02
C SER A 290 1.80 -6.23 -6.81
N VAL A 291 1.86 -5.67 -5.59
CA VAL A 291 1.68 -6.43 -4.34
C VAL A 291 0.22 -6.86 -4.20
N TYR A 292 -0.73 -5.96 -4.45
CA TYR A 292 -2.16 -6.29 -4.46
C TYR A 292 -2.50 -7.41 -5.45
N GLU A 293 -2.07 -7.33 -6.72
CA GLU A 293 -2.34 -8.36 -7.73
C GLU A 293 -1.73 -9.72 -7.34
N ASN A 294 -0.53 -9.72 -6.74
CA ASN A 294 0.09 -10.93 -6.21
C ASN A 294 -0.75 -11.56 -5.09
N TYR A 295 -1.09 -10.80 -4.05
CA TYR A 295 -1.88 -11.30 -2.92
C TYR A 295 -3.32 -11.67 -3.33
N LYS A 296 -3.91 -10.98 -4.31
CA LYS A 296 -5.16 -11.37 -4.96
C LYS A 296 -5.06 -12.75 -5.62
N ALA A 297 -3.95 -13.06 -6.31
CA ALA A 297 -3.67 -14.38 -6.85
C ALA A 297 -3.41 -15.47 -5.78
N LEU A 298 -3.14 -15.09 -4.53
CA LEU A 298 -3.13 -16.00 -3.37
C LEU A 298 -4.55 -16.24 -2.79
N GLY A 299 -5.58 -15.57 -3.30
CA GLY A 299 -6.96 -15.64 -2.82
C GLY A 299 -7.31 -14.66 -1.71
N VAL A 300 -6.49 -13.63 -1.47
CA VAL A 300 -6.77 -12.57 -0.48
C VAL A 300 -7.91 -11.69 -0.98
N LYS A 301 -8.81 -11.31 -0.06
CA LYS A 301 -10.05 -10.57 -0.36
C LYS A 301 -10.07 -9.16 0.20
N GLY A 302 -9.40 -8.92 1.33
CA GLY A 302 -9.27 -7.60 1.93
C GLY A 302 -7.85 -7.05 1.82
N PHE A 303 -7.73 -5.74 1.58
CA PHE A 303 -6.46 -5.06 1.46
C PHE A 303 -6.48 -3.79 2.33
N MET A 304 -5.64 -3.75 3.36
CA MET A 304 -5.46 -2.53 4.16
C MET A 304 -4.35 -1.68 3.54
N CYS A 305 -4.74 -0.56 2.97
CA CYS A 305 -3.91 0.26 2.10
C CYS A 305 -3.80 1.69 2.64
N PRO A 306 -2.59 2.23 2.87
CA PRO A 306 -2.39 3.66 3.12
C PRO A 306 -2.59 4.53 1.87
N ASP A 307 -2.71 3.93 0.68
CA ASP A 307 -3.20 4.57 -0.56
C ASP A 307 -4.08 3.57 -1.34
N PRO A 308 -5.37 3.40 -0.97
CA PRO A 308 -6.22 2.45 -1.67
C PRO A 308 -6.49 2.89 -3.12
N TYR A 309 -6.52 4.18 -3.41
CA TYR A 309 -6.85 4.76 -4.72
C TYR A 309 -5.81 4.38 -5.77
N TRP A 310 -4.53 4.47 -5.43
CA TRP A 310 -3.49 3.92 -6.30
C TRP A 310 -3.64 2.42 -6.56
N VAL A 311 -3.91 1.65 -5.51
CA VAL A 311 -3.99 0.19 -5.59
C VAL A 311 -5.15 -0.26 -6.48
N ILE A 312 -6.37 0.26 -6.26
CA ILE A 312 -7.57 -0.10 -7.03
C ILE A 312 -7.57 0.36 -8.49
N GLY A 313 -6.75 1.35 -8.84
CA GLY A 313 -6.77 1.95 -10.16
C GLY A 313 -7.76 3.10 -10.31
N ASP A 314 -7.74 4.03 -9.34
CA ASP A 314 -8.39 5.34 -9.42
C ASP A 314 -8.16 5.98 -10.81
N PRO A 315 -9.22 6.45 -11.50
CA PRO A 315 -9.12 6.96 -12.87
C PRO A 315 -8.06 8.04 -13.06
N PHE A 316 -7.54 8.08 -14.28
CA PHE A 316 -6.56 9.06 -14.73
C PHE A 316 -7.04 10.51 -14.52
N ASP A 317 -6.36 11.24 -13.64
CA ASP A 317 -6.51 12.69 -13.52
C ASP A 317 -5.37 13.41 -14.26
N SER A 318 -5.70 13.88 -15.47
CA SER A 318 -4.80 14.72 -16.30
C SER A 318 -4.45 16.07 -15.67
N SER A 319 -5.23 16.53 -14.69
CA SER A 319 -5.08 17.84 -14.07
C SER A 319 -3.94 17.85 -13.04
N VAL A 320 -3.55 16.70 -12.50
CA VAL A 320 -2.45 16.57 -11.54
C VAL A 320 -1.15 17.11 -12.15
N LYS A 321 -0.57 18.11 -11.49
CA LYS A 321 0.73 18.71 -11.85
C LYS A 321 1.72 18.62 -10.68
N ILE A 322 2.99 18.72 -11.03
CA ILE A 322 4.12 18.65 -10.10
C ILE A 322 4.14 19.80 -9.08
N ASN A 323 3.51 20.93 -9.41
CA ASN A 323 3.41 22.12 -8.54
C ASN A 323 2.29 22.02 -7.49
N THR A 324 1.59 20.89 -7.37
CA THR A 324 0.57 20.71 -6.32
C THR A 324 1.15 20.75 -4.90
N GLY A 325 2.44 20.46 -4.73
CA GLY A 325 3.12 20.46 -3.42
C GLY A 325 2.52 19.45 -2.45
N ARG A 326 1.92 18.38 -3.00
CA ARG A 326 1.27 17.30 -2.26
C ARG A 326 1.73 15.95 -2.79
N ARG A 327 1.85 14.96 -1.92
CA ARG A 327 2.01 13.56 -2.30
C ARG A 327 0.69 13.05 -2.85
N GLN A 328 0.65 12.96 -4.18
CA GLN A 328 -0.49 12.41 -4.90
C GLN A 328 -0.49 10.88 -4.79
N HIS A 329 -1.66 10.28 -4.99
CA HIS A 329 -1.79 8.82 -5.07
C HIS A 329 -0.76 8.23 -6.05
N GLY A 330 -0.15 7.10 -5.69
CA GLY A 330 0.86 6.44 -6.52
C GLY A 330 2.22 7.13 -6.63
N ILE A 331 2.43 8.28 -5.98
CA ILE A 331 3.79 8.79 -5.76
C ILE A 331 4.37 7.98 -4.59
N LEU A 332 5.27 7.04 -4.92
CA LEU A 332 5.82 6.09 -3.96
C LEU A 332 7.36 6.20 -3.88
N PRO A 333 7.94 6.35 -2.68
CA PRO A 333 9.38 6.25 -2.48
C PRO A 333 9.86 4.80 -2.64
N ALA A 334 11.18 4.61 -2.59
CA ALA A 334 11.81 3.30 -2.66
C ALA A 334 11.34 2.34 -1.54
N ASP A 335 11.51 2.71 -0.27
CA ASP A 335 10.93 2.02 0.88
C ASP A 335 9.77 2.87 1.44
N PRO A 336 8.50 2.44 1.32
CA PRO A 336 7.36 3.21 1.81
C PRO A 336 7.31 3.33 3.34
N SER A 337 8.08 2.53 4.07
CA SER A 337 8.20 2.61 5.53
C SER A 337 9.30 3.57 6.01
N THR A 338 10.10 4.16 5.10
CA THR A 338 11.20 5.08 5.44
C THR A 338 10.90 6.48 4.93
N ALA A 339 10.52 7.39 5.85
CA ALA A 339 10.19 8.78 5.51
C ALA A 339 11.28 9.51 4.70
N ALA A 340 12.55 9.31 5.07
CA ALA A 340 13.70 9.94 4.41
C ALA A 340 13.92 9.51 2.93
N ASP A 341 13.32 8.40 2.49
CA ASP A 341 13.36 7.97 1.08
C ASP A 341 12.44 8.84 0.19
N MET A 342 11.49 9.58 0.79
CA MET A 342 10.55 10.44 0.07
C MET A 342 11.21 11.76 -0.36
N PRO A 343 11.23 12.11 -1.65
CA PRO A 343 11.73 13.42 -2.09
C PRO A 343 10.84 14.57 -1.62
N GLU A 344 11.43 15.76 -1.44
CA GLU A 344 10.67 16.96 -1.01
C GLU A 344 9.66 17.36 -2.10
N LEU A 345 8.42 17.68 -1.69
CA LEU A 345 7.33 18.09 -2.58
C LEU A 345 6.93 19.55 -2.27
N ASN A 346 7.70 20.50 -2.80
CA ASN A 346 7.68 21.91 -2.34
C ASN A 346 6.79 22.86 -3.16
N GLY A 347 5.84 22.33 -3.93
CA GLY A 347 4.96 23.11 -4.81
C GLY A 347 5.65 23.73 -6.04
N LYS A 348 6.95 23.52 -6.24
CA LYS A 348 7.70 23.98 -7.42
C LYS A 348 8.43 22.83 -8.13
N ALA A 349 8.85 21.83 -7.38
CA ALA A 349 9.57 20.67 -7.86
C ALA A 349 9.36 19.45 -6.96
N ILE A 350 9.67 18.27 -7.51
CA ILE A 350 10.08 17.10 -6.72
C ILE A 350 11.60 17.21 -6.55
N VAL A 351 12.08 17.33 -5.30
CA VAL A 351 13.50 17.57 -5.01
C VAL A 351 14.15 16.33 -4.41
N HIS A 352 15.01 15.69 -5.19
CA HIS A 352 15.72 14.48 -4.79
C HIS A 352 16.99 14.85 -4.00
N ARG A 353 16.95 14.67 -2.67
CA ARG A 353 18.08 14.92 -1.73
C ARG A 353 18.56 13.68 -0.99
N GLN A 354 17.82 12.59 -1.14
CA GLN A 354 18.04 11.26 -0.58
C GLN A 354 19.53 10.88 -0.52
N ARG A 355 19.96 10.30 0.61
CA ARG A 355 21.35 9.87 0.84
C ARG A 355 21.74 8.68 -0.05
N TYR A 356 20.77 7.87 -0.46
CA TYR A 356 20.99 6.68 -1.25
C TYR A 356 20.57 6.89 -2.71
N ASP A 357 21.08 6.02 -3.57
CA ASP A 357 20.92 6.03 -5.02
C ASP A 357 19.51 5.58 -5.47
N GLU A 358 18.48 6.16 -4.88
CA GLU A 358 17.10 5.76 -5.05
C GLU A 358 16.33 6.61 -6.08
N SER A 359 15.05 6.26 -6.24
CA SER A 359 14.11 6.98 -7.08
C SER A 359 12.72 6.98 -6.48
N VAL A 360 11.90 7.94 -6.90
CA VAL A 360 10.47 8.00 -6.61
C VAL A 360 9.68 7.59 -7.86
N LEU A 361 8.66 6.75 -7.67
CA LEU A 361 7.65 6.48 -8.69
C LEU A 361 6.77 7.74 -8.84
N LEU A 362 6.51 8.17 -10.07
CA LEU A 362 5.83 9.44 -10.34
C LEU A 362 4.29 9.35 -10.38
N GLY A 363 3.72 8.14 -10.34
CA GLY A 363 2.28 7.91 -10.34
C GLY A 363 1.54 8.69 -11.44
N PRO A 364 0.49 9.47 -11.12
CA PRO A 364 -0.34 10.18 -12.08
C PRO A 364 0.44 11.20 -12.95
N LEU A 365 1.54 11.76 -12.44
CA LEU A 365 2.38 12.71 -13.18
C LEU A 365 2.98 12.13 -14.48
N SER A 366 2.99 10.79 -14.61
CA SER A 366 3.48 10.04 -15.76
C SER A 366 2.42 9.18 -16.47
N ASN A 367 1.17 9.19 -16.03
CA ASN A 367 0.15 8.27 -16.51
C ASN A 367 -0.53 8.74 -17.80
N PHE A 368 0.11 8.53 -18.96
CA PHE A 368 -0.61 8.53 -20.25
C PHE A 368 0.08 7.69 -21.33
N THR A 369 0.63 6.53 -20.93
CA THR A 369 1.39 5.67 -21.83
C THR A 369 0.53 4.54 -22.35
N THR A 370 0.30 4.46 -23.67
CA THR A 370 -0.41 3.33 -24.33
C THR A 370 0.40 2.03 -24.34
N ARG A 371 1.41 1.95 -23.45
CA ARG A 371 2.61 1.10 -23.52
C ARG A 371 3.45 1.32 -24.79
N ASP A 372 2.84 1.30 -25.97
CA ASP A 372 3.53 1.30 -27.26
C ASP A 372 3.87 2.69 -27.83
N LYS A 373 3.06 3.73 -27.57
CA LYS A 373 3.27 5.08 -28.13
C LYS A 373 2.98 6.17 -27.09
N TYR A 374 4.02 6.89 -26.69
CA TYR A 374 3.90 8.02 -25.75
C TYR A 374 5.10 8.95 -25.77
N THR A 375 4.88 10.17 -25.29
CA THR A 375 5.92 11.18 -25.05
C THR A 375 5.96 11.49 -23.56
N LEU A 376 7.16 11.45 -22.97
CA LEU A 376 7.46 12.07 -21.69
C LEU A 376 8.18 13.39 -21.97
N ASP A 377 7.62 14.51 -21.52
CA ASP A 377 8.13 15.86 -21.73
C ASP A 377 8.39 16.48 -20.34
N PHE A 378 9.65 16.71 -20.00
CA PHE A 378 10.04 17.00 -18.62
C PHE A 378 11.20 17.98 -18.51
N SER A 379 11.29 18.68 -17.39
CA SER A 379 12.36 19.64 -17.11
C SER A 379 13.02 19.29 -15.78
N MET A 380 14.35 19.14 -15.78
CA MET A 380 15.12 18.86 -14.57
C MET A 380 16.38 19.73 -14.45
N LYS A 381 16.88 19.92 -13.23
CA LYS A 381 18.14 20.64 -12.97
C LYS A 381 18.81 20.15 -11.70
N TRP A 382 20.12 20.36 -11.60
CA TRP A 382 20.83 20.28 -10.33
C TRP A 382 20.84 21.63 -9.63
N THR A 383 20.73 21.64 -8.31
CA THR A 383 20.98 22.82 -7.47
C THR A 383 22.14 22.59 -6.51
N GLY A 384 22.78 23.66 -6.05
CA GLY A 384 24.01 23.60 -5.24
C GLY A 384 25.27 23.18 -6.01
N ALA A 385 25.34 21.93 -6.47
CA ALA A 385 26.51 21.37 -7.14
C ALA A 385 26.16 20.32 -8.21
N LEU A 386 27.05 20.14 -9.20
CA LEU A 386 26.99 19.04 -10.17
C LEU A 386 27.76 17.81 -9.64
N PRO A 387 27.33 16.58 -9.99
CA PRO A 387 28.14 15.38 -9.82
C PRO A 387 29.45 15.50 -10.60
N LYS A 388 30.56 15.14 -9.94
CA LYS A 388 31.91 15.21 -10.48
C LYS A 388 32.34 13.90 -11.14
N GLN A 389 31.87 12.76 -10.62
CA GLN A 389 32.28 11.45 -11.14
C GLN A 389 31.59 11.11 -12.46
N GLN A 390 32.34 10.50 -13.37
CA GLN A 390 31.80 10.07 -14.67
C GLN A 390 30.73 8.98 -14.54
N SER A 391 30.73 8.24 -13.43
CA SER A 391 29.73 7.24 -13.08
C SER A 391 28.36 7.83 -12.72
N HIS A 392 28.27 9.10 -12.30
CA HIS A 392 27.08 9.68 -11.67
C HIS A 392 26.19 10.49 -12.62
N TYR A 393 24.88 10.46 -12.37
CA TYR A 393 23.85 11.03 -13.24
C TYR A 393 22.50 11.26 -12.53
N GLY A 394 21.69 12.13 -13.13
CA GLY A 394 20.25 12.26 -12.86
C GLY A 394 19.49 11.55 -13.97
N TYR A 395 18.34 10.95 -13.66
CA TYR A 395 17.62 10.12 -14.63
C TYR A 395 16.10 10.17 -14.50
N VAL A 396 15.45 9.89 -15.63
CA VAL A 396 14.10 9.36 -15.70
C VAL A 396 14.17 7.91 -16.19
N ALA A 397 13.63 6.97 -15.41
CA ALA A 397 13.48 5.57 -15.80
C ALA A 397 12.08 5.34 -16.40
N PHE A 398 11.98 4.56 -17.48
CA PHE A 398 10.73 4.36 -18.23
C PHE A 398 10.66 2.95 -18.87
N GLY A 399 9.44 2.48 -19.13
CA GLY A 399 9.18 1.16 -19.73
C GLY A 399 8.96 0.03 -18.72
N ARG A 400 8.92 0.35 -17.42
CA ARG A 400 8.70 -0.62 -16.32
C ARG A 400 7.30 -1.19 -16.31
N GLN A 401 7.20 -2.50 -16.10
CA GLN A 401 5.94 -3.27 -16.14
C GLN A 401 5.17 -3.25 -14.82
N HIS A 402 5.81 -2.92 -13.70
CA HIS A 402 5.16 -2.82 -12.39
C HIS A 402 5.63 -1.58 -11.59
N ASP A 403 4.87 -1.25 -10.54
CA ASP A 403 5.07 -0.09 -9.67
C ASP A 403 6.06 -0.34 -8.51
N GLY A 404 6.85 -1.42 -8.59
CA GLY A 404 7.83 -1.81 -7.58
C GLY A 404 8.88 -0.72 -7.31
N ALA A 405 9.64 -0.84 -6.24
CA ALA A 405 10.76 0.07 -5.99
C ALA A 405 11.75 0.09 -7.17
N PHE A 406 12.43 1.23 -7.37
CA PHE A 406 13.57 1.33 -8.28
C PHE A 406 14.66 2.19 -7.66
N GLY A 407 15.89 1.85 -8.01
CA GLY A 407 17.08 2.62 -7.70
C GLY A 407 18.30 1.85 -8.18
N ILE A 408 19.47 2.40 -7.93
CA ILE A 408 20.76 1.88 -8.39
C ILE A 408 21.61 1.54 -7.16
N GLY A 409 22.57 0.62 -7.30
CA GLY A 409 23.44 0.23 -6.18
C GLY A 409 22.77 -0.69 -5.15
N LYS A 410 23.45 -0.88 -4.01
CA LYS A 410 23.25 -2.06 -3.14
C LYS A 410 21.85 -2.19 -2.53
N LYS A 411 21.14 -1.08 -2.27
CA LYS A 411 19.77 -1.08 -1.70
C LYS A 411 18.75 -1.77 -2.63
N PHE A 412 19.05 -1.88 -3.93
CA PHE A 412 18.16 -2.40 -4.96
C PHE A 412 18.71 -3.63 -5.70
N ALA A 413 19.91 -4.10 -5.33
CA ALA A 413 20.68 -5.05 -6.12
C ALA A 413 20.15 -6.50 -6.14
N ALA A 414 18.97 -6.76 -5.57
CA ALA A 414 18.37 -8.09 -5.47
C ALA A 414 17.24 -8.32 -6.51
N ASN A 415 16.27 -7.41 -6.64
CA ASN A 415 14.96 -7.70 -7.25
C ASN A 415 14.53 -6.66 -8.30
N GLN A 416 15.34 -6.43 -9.34
CA GLN A 416 14.85 -5.79 -10.56
C GLN A 416 14.27 -6.87 -11.48
N ASP A 417 13.06 -7.31 -11.16
CA ASP A 417 12.40 -8.44 -11.83
C ASP A 417 11.80 -8.03 -13.18
N ASP A 418 11.67 -6.72 -13.42
CA ASP A 418 11.38 -6.14 -14.72
C ASP A 418 12.58 -5.38 -15.32
N GLY A 419 12.55 -5.22 -16.65
CA GLY A 419 13.54 -4.45 -17.38
C GLY A 419 13.10 -3.01 -17.58
N THR A 420 14.06 -2.10 -17.72
CA THR A 420 13.80 -0.66 -17.83
C THR A 420 14.84 0.08 -18.68
N TYR A 421 14.45 1.23 -19.21
CA TYR A 421 15.39 2.20 -19.79
C TYR A 421 15.54 3.40 -18.88
N LEU A 422 16.75 3.94 -18.77
CA LEU A 422 16.99 5.26 -18.17
C LEU A 422 17.47 6.23 -19.24
N LEU A 423 16.84 7.39 -19.32
CA LEU A 423 17.49 8.58 -19.88
C LEU A 423 18.34 9.21 -18.77
N ALA A 424 19.63 8.88 -18.77
CA ALA A 424 20.60 9.35 -17.81
C ALA A 424 21.36 10.57 -18.36
N VAL A 425 21.39 11.68 -17.63
CA VAL A 425 22.23 12.84 -17.94
C VAL A 425 23.42 12.88 -16.99
N ARG A 426 24.63 12.88 -17.54
CA ARG A 426 25.91 13.00 -16.83
C ARG A 426 26.48 14.40 -17.05
N PRO A 427 26.51 15.27 -16.03
CA PRO A 427 27.12 16.59 -16.15
C PRO A 427 28.64 16.54 -16.39
N SER A 428 29.31 15.53 -15.81
CA SER A 428 30.73 15.24 -15.97
C SER A 428 30.91 13.89 -16.67
N TYR A 429 31.46 13.88 -17.89
CA TYR A 429 31.85 12.66 -18.62
C TYR A 429 32.88 13.01 -19.69
N GLN A 430 34.09 12.43 -19.61
CA GLN A 430 35.19 12.64 -20.57
C GLN A 430 35.41 14.13 -20.97
N GLY A 431 35.39 15.03 -20.00
CA GLY A 431 35.61 16.49 -20.19
C GLY A 431 34.40 17.31 -20.68
N GLY A 432 33.26 16.67 -20.93
CA GLY A 432 31.99 17.31 -21.31
C GLY A 432 30.80 16.80 -20.50
N SER A 433 29.60 17.08 -21.01
CA SER A 433 28.36 16.49 -20.50
C SER A 433 27.75 15.58 -21.57
N VAL A 434 27.14 14.46 -21.15
CA VAL A 434 26.48 13.52 -22.07
C VAL A 434 25.09 13.15 -21.56
N ALA A 435 24.22 12.77 -22.49
CA ALA A 435 22.99 12.07 -22.19
C ALA A 435 23.05 10.66 -22.79
N GLN A 436 22.71 9.64 -22.01
CA GLN A 436 22.77 8.24 -22.38
C GLN A 436 21.42 7.56 -22.23
N ILE A 437 21.19 6.53 -23.04
CA ILE A 437 20.17 5.52 -22.77
C ILE A 437 20.86 4.31 -22.17
N LEU A 438 20.50 4.00 -20.93
CA LEU A 438 20.91 2.80 -20.21
C LEU A 438 19.75 1.80 -20.24
N CYS A 439 20.06 0.51 -20.37
CA CYS A 439 19.11 -0.58 -20.44
C CYS A 439 19.43 -1.59 -19.34
N PHE A 440 18.59 -1.65 -18.31
CA PHE A 440 18.63 -2.69 -17.29
C PHE A 440 17.77 -3.86 -17.76
N ALA A 441 18.32 -5.06 -17.69
CA ALA A 441 17.58 -6.30 -17.98
C ALA A 441 17.14 -6.95 -16.65
N PRO A 442 16.02 -7.71 -16.66
CA PRO A 442 15.57 -8.44 -15.47
C PRO A 442 16.69 -9.24 -14.81
N GLY A 443 16.85 -9.12 -13.49
CA GLY A 443 17.88 -9.80 -12.70
C GLY A 443 19.32 -9.32 -12.92
N HIS A 444 19.57 -8.28 -13.75
CA HIS A 444 20.92 -7.80 -14.04
C HIS A 444 21.19 -6.41 -13.44
N PRO A 445 22.09 -6.29 -12.43
CA PRO A 445 22.33 -5.03 -11.72
C PRO A 445 23.17 -4.00 -12.52
N THR A 446 23.79 -4.42 -13.62
CA THR A 446 24.63 -3.56 -14.47
C THR A 446 23.93 -3.29 -15.80
N PRO A 447 23.70 -2.03 -16.19
CA PRO A 447 23.00 -1.72 -17.43
C PRO A 447 23.91 -1.81 -18.66
N ARG A 448 23.31 -2.18 -19.80
CA ARG A 448 23.92 -1.97 -21.13
C ARG A 448 23.67 -0.54 -21.59
N VAL A 449 24.70 0.16 -22.06
CA VAL A 449 24.53 1.45 -22.76
C VAL A 449 24.01 1.16 -24.17
N LEU A 450 22.83 1.69 -24.53
CA LEU A 450 22.27 1.57 -25.88
C LEU A 450 22.64 2.77 -26.77
N HIS A 451 22.81 3.95 -26.18
CA HIS A 451 23.12 5.18 -26.91
C HIS A 451 23.87 6.18 -26.02
N THR A 452 24.76 6.98 -26.61
CA THR A 452 25.44 8.10 -25.95
C THR A 452 25.42 9.32 -26.86
N MET A 453 24.90 10.45 -26.36
CA MET A 453 24.89 11.74 -27.04
C MET A 453 25.74 12.73 -26.27
N LYS A 454 26.80 13.27 -26.90
CA LYS A 454 27.53 14.43 -26.37
C LYS A 454 26.65 15.67 -26.48
N LEU A 455 26.45 16.37 -25.36
CA LEU A 455 25.62 17.58 -25.34
C LEU A 455 26.40 18.76 -25.95
N ARG A 456 25.74 19.54 -26.81
CA ARG A 456 26.30 20.77 -27.40
C ARG A 456 26.60 21.84 -26.34
N GLN A 457 25.77 21.91 -25.30
CA GLN A 457 25.96 22.76 -24.14
C GLN A 457 26.36 21.90 -22.93
N LYS A 458 27.31 22.38 -22.12
CA LYS A 458 27.59 21.75 -20.82
C LYS A 458 26.42 21.97 -19.88
N VAL A 459 26.13 20.98 -19.03
CA VAL A 459 25.18 21.15 -17.92
C VAL A 459 25.80 22.09 -16.89
N THR A 460 25.04 23.05 -16.38
CA THR A 460 25.46 23.97 -15.31
C THR A 460 24.49 23.92 -14.13
N THR A 461 24.94 24.24 -12.92
CA THR A 461 24.09 24.30 -11.73
C THR A 461 23.00 25.36 -11.89
N GLY A 462 21.76 25.04 -11.51
CA GLY A 462 20.61 25.95 -11.56
C GLY A 462 19.94 26.05 -12.94
N GLN A 463 20.62 25.69 -14.02
CA GLN A 463 20.07 25.71 -15.37
C GLN A 463 19.12 24.53 -15.61
N ALA A 464 17.91 24.83 -16.09
CA ALA A 464 16.95 23.81 -16.51
C ALA A 464 17.42 23.07 -17.78
N LEU A 465 17.32 21.75 -17.75
CA LEU A 465 17.43 20.87 -18.91
C LEU A 465 16.02 20.47 -19.32
N ASN A 466 15.61 20.89 -20.51
CA ASN A 466 14.34 20.52 -21.11
C ASN A 466 14.53 19.23 -21.91
N CYS A 467 13.96 18.16 -21.38
CA CYS A 467 14.14 16.79 -21.84
C CYS A 467 12.84 16.26 -22.46
N LYS A 468 12.98 15.42 -23.48
CA LYS A 468 11.85 14.70 -24.07
C LYS A 468 12.27 13.27 -24.37
N ILE A 469 11.41 12.30 -24.09
CA ILE A 469 11.53 10.91 -24.54
C ILE A 469 10.30 10.64 -25.39
N VAL A 470 10.49 10.27 -26.66
CA VAL A 470 9.40 9.90 -27.57
C VAL A 470 9.51 8.42 -27.87
N VAL A 471 8.58 7.65 -27.32
CA VAL A 471 8.49 6.20 -27.47
C VAL A 471 7.52 5.86 -28.59
N ASN A 472 7.99 5.00 -29.50
CA ASN A 472 7.23 4.35 -30.55
C ASN A 472 7.27 2.82 -30.34
N LYS A 473 6.42 2.10 -31.09
CA LYS A 473 6.27 0.64 -30.96
C LYS A 473 7.63 -0.09 -30.99
N ASN A 474 8.44 0.16 -32.01
CA ASN A 474 9.69 -0.56 -32.26
C ASN A 474 10.98 0.24 -31.93
N SER A 475 10.85 1.52 -31.61
CA SER A 475 11.98 2.42 -31.39
C SER A 475 11.64 3.56 -30.46
N PHE A 476 12.64 4.31 -30.02
CA PHE A 476 12.44 5.58 -29.33
C PHE A 476 13.59 6.55 -29.64
N TYR A 477 13.37 7.83 -29.41
CA TYR A 477 14.42 8.84 -29.43
C TYR A 477 14.22 9.81 -28.26
N TYR A 478 15.24 10.63 -27.99
CA TYR A 478 15.14 11.64 -26.96
C TYR A 478 15.72 12.98 -27.42
N THR A 479 15.34 14.05 -26.73
CA THR A 479 15.92 15.38 -26.92
C THR A 479 16.38 15.97 -25.59
N ILE A 480 17.51 16.68 -25.59
CA ILE A 480 17.98 17.50 -24.46
C ILE A 480 18.20 18.92 -24.99
N ASN A 481 17.49 19.92 -24.44
CA ASN A 481 17.50 21.31 -24.90
C ASN A 481 17.35 21.44 -26.44
N GLY A 482 16.44 20.65 -27.02
CA GLY A 482 16.18 20.62 -28.47
C GLY A 482 17.24 19.87 -29.31
N GLN A 483 18.33 19.38 -28.72
CA GLN A 483 19.27 18.49 -29.41
C GLN A 483 18.69 17.06 -29.45
N TYR A 484 18.44 16.54 -30.64
CA TYR A 484 17.92 15.19 -30.88
C TYR A 484 19.01 14.12 -30.82
N SER A 485 18.68 12.95 -30.26
CA SER A 485 19.41 11.69 -30.49
C SER A 485 19.12 11.14 -31.89
N SER A 486 19.92 10.20 -32.36
CA SER A 486 19.46 9.29 -33.43
C SER A 486 18.33 8.38 -32.90
N PRO A 487 17.52 7.77 -33.78
CA PRO A 487 16.55 6.75 -33.37
C PRO A 487 17.23 5.50 -32.78
N ILE A 488 16.68 5.00 -31.69
CA ILE A 488 17.16 3.80 -30.98
C ILE A 488 16.16 2.69 -31.24
N ASN A 489 16.55 1.74 -32.08
CA ASN A 489 15.72 0.62 -32.51
C ASN A 489 15.71 -0.49 -31.44
N HIS A 490 15.04 -0.24 -30.33
CA HIS A 490 14.93 -1.17 -29.21
C HIS A 490 13.54 -1.07 -28.55
N SER A 491 12.91 -2.22 -28.25
CA SER A 491 11.51 -2.27 -27.82
C SER A 491 11.18 -3.24 -26.68
N ALA A 492 12.17 -3.87 -26.05
CA ALA A 492 11.94 -4.88 -25.01
C ALA A 492 11.07 -4.40 -23.81
N TYR A 493 11.10 -3.12 -23.44
CA TYR A 493 10.41 -2.59 -22.26
C TYR A 493 9.47 -1.45 -22.65
N ARG A 494 8.19 -1.59 -22.27
CA ARG A 494 7.09 -0.71 -22.70
C ARG A 494 6.03 -0.50 -21.60
N GLY A 495 6.24 -1.01 -20.40
CA GLY A 495 5.30 -0.82 -19.30
C GLY A 495 5.19 0.66 -18.86
N PRO A 496 4.11 1.00 -18.13
CA PRO A 496 3.69 2.38 -17.98
C PRO A 496 4.41 3.16 -16.87
N TYR A 497 5.14 2.49 -15.98
CA TYR A 497 5.65 3.10 -14.76
C TYR A 497 6.95 3.87 -15.02
N VAL A 498 7.01 5.09 -14.47
CA VAL A 498 8.10 6.04 -14.67
C VAL A 498 8.63 6.48 -13.31
N HIS A 499 9.95 6.43 -13.15
CA HIS A 499 10.62 6.88 -11.93
C HIS A 499 11.53 8.07 -12.22
N PHE A 500 11.72 8.93 -11.23
CA PHE A 500 12.72 9.99 -11.24
C PHE A 500 13.71 9.76 -10.10
N GLY A 501 15.01 9.86 -10.38
CA GLY A 501 16.04 9.59 -9.39
C GLY A 501 17.42 10.10 -9.78
N ARG A 502 18.38 9.82 -8.91
CA ARG A 502 19.81 10.15 -9.12
C ARG A 502 20.71 9.00 -8.70
N PHE A 503 21.83 8.86 -9.39
CA PHE A 503 22.93 7.97 -9.02
C PHE A 503 24.17 8.83 -8.72
N HIS A 504 24.58 8.82 -7.46
CA HIS A 504 25.60 9.68 -6.85
C HIS A 504 26.51 8.94 -5.85
N GLY A 505 26.33 7.62 -5.69
CA GLY A 505 27.16 6.71 -4.91
C GLY A 505 26.98 6.81 -3.39
N THR A 506 26.82 8.03 -2.87
CA THR A 506 26.31 8.38 -1.52
C THR A 506 26.29 9.89 -1.28
N ASN A 507 27.15 10.69 -1.96
CA ASN A 507 27.30 12.12 -1.64
C ASN A 507 27.90 13.01 -2.75
N ASP A 508 27.87 12.61 -4.03
CA ASP A 508 28.38 13.45 -5.13
C ASP A 508 27.28 14.30 -5.79
N GLY A 509 27.58 15.57 -6.05
CA GLY A 509 26.60 16.54 -6.54
C GLY A 509 25.51 16.92 -5.52
N GLY A 510 24.82 18.02 -5.82
CA GLY A 510 23.72 18.52 -5.01
C GLY A 510 22.37 17.87 -5.34
N PRO A 511 21.27 18.45 -4.82
CA PRO A 511 19.92 18.03 -5.16
C PRO A 511 19.65 17.99 -6.66
N LEU A 512 18.80 17.05 -7.07
CA LEU A 512 18.24 17.00 -8.42
C LEU A 512 16.74 17.35 -8.34
N GLU A 513 16.33 18.38 -9.05
CA GLU A 513 14.94 18.88 -9.08
C GLU A 513 14.26 18.45 -10.39
N LEU A 514 13.10 17.80 -10.31
CA LEU A 514 12.15 17.69 -11.42
C LEU A 514 11.17 18.86 -11.29
N THR A 515 11.16 19.78 -12.25
CA THR A 515 10.36 21.03 -12.20
C THR A 515 9.15 21.01 -13.12
N ARG A 516 9.10 20.07 -14.07
CA ARG A 516 7.96 19.77 -14.95
C ARG A 516 8.05 18.32 -15.38
N ILE A 517 6.90 17.64 -15.46
CA ILE A 517 6.73 16.42 -16.24
C ILE A 517 5.30 16.37 -16.78
N GLU A 518 5.17 15.96 -18.03
CA GLU A 518 3.93 15.66 -18.73
C GLU A 518 4.10 14.36 -19.51
N ALA A 519 3.19 13.40 -19.29
CA ALA A 519 3.00 12.27 -20.19
C ALA A 519 1.84 12.57 -21.14
N ARG A 520 2.00 12.25 -22.43
CA ARG A 520 0.94 12.32 -23.44
C ARG A 520 1.10 11.24 -24.49
N GLN A 521 0.01 10.93 -25.20
CA GLN A 521 0.08 10.05 -26.36
C GLN A 521 0.90 10.74 -27.44
N SER A 522 1.78 9.99 -28.09
CA SER A 522 2.45 10.47 -29.29
C SER A 522 1.47 10.36 -30.45
N TRP A 523 0.94 11.50 -30.89
CA TRP A 523 0.38 11.62 -32.23
C TRP A 523 1.48 11.32 -33.25
N VAL A 524 1.11 10.69 -34.36
CA VAL A 524 2.02 10.28 -35.45
C VAL A 524 2.47 11.50 -36.24
#